data_AF-A0A0F9W213-F1
#
_entry.id   AF-A0A0F9W213-F1
#
_cell.length_a   1.000
_cell.length_b   1.000
_cell.length_c   1.000
_cell.angle_alpha   90.00
_cell.angle_beta   90.00
_cell.angle_gamma   90.00
#
_symmetry.space_group_name_H-M   'P 1'
#
loop_
_entity.id
_entity.type
_entity.pdbx_description
1 polymer ?
#
loop_
_entity_poly.entity_id
_entity_poly.type
_entity_poly.pdbx_seq_one_letter_code
_entity_poly.pdbx_strand_id
1 'polypeptide(L)'
;MKTSISITGQTGGNFTLKNAIETLDCEVAQHFNNFTLTFNSKKEAIKALSDGYQHLFADREDWNASTGSYRRGMSLSYDASAAKLEVNS
;
A
#
# COMPACT_ATOMS: atom_id res chain seq x y z
N MET A 1 -11.86 -11.44 -10.63
CA MET A 1 -10.43 -11.43 -10.96
C MET A 1 -9.68 -10.94 -9.74
N LYS A 2 -8.67 -11.71 -9.28
CA LYS A 2 -7.82 -11.27 -8.17
C LYS A 2 -7.01 -10.05 -8.60
N THR A 3 -6.64 -9.20 -7.65
CA THR A 3 -5.84 -7.99 -7.90
C THR A 3 -4.80 -7.88 -6.80
N SER A 4 -3.57 -7.54 -7.17
CA SER A 4 -2.47 -7.46 -6.22
C SER A 4 -2.00 -6.02 -6.02
N ILE A 5 -1.37 -5.75 -4.89
CA ILE A 5 -0.62 -4.54 -4.61
C ILE A 5 0.83 -4.96 -4.38
N SER A 6 1.74 -4.47 -5.20
CA SER A 6 3.17 -4.68 -5.08
C SER A 6 3.79 -3.51 -4.32
N ILE A 7 4.44 -3.80 -3.19
CA ILE A 7 5.13 -2.82 -2.33
C ILE A 7 6.62 -3.02 -2.50
N THR A 8 7.29 -1.97 -2.99
CA THR A 8 8.73 -1.97 -3.30
C THR A 8 9.39 -0.67 -2.84
N GLY A 9 10.69 -0.73 -2.55
CA GLY A 9 11.45 0.41 -2.04
C GLY A 9 12.34 0.03 -0.86
N GLN A 10 12.55 0.98 0.05
CA GLN A 10 13.34 0.75 1.26
C GLN A 10 12.58 -0.08 2.29
N THR A 11 13.32 -0.89 3.06
CA THR A 11 12.75 -1.81 4.06
C THR A 11 11.78 -1.11 5.01
N GLY A 12 12.19 0.01 5.63
CA GLY A 12 11.35 0.75 6.57
C GLY A 12 10.03 1.28 5.96
N GLY A 13 10.11 1.88 4.77
CA GLY A 13 8.94 2.36 4.05
C GLY A 13 8.02 1.22 3.58
N ASN A 14 8.58 0.08 3.19
CA ASN A 14 7.80 -1.08 2.75
C ASN A 14 7.00 -1.70 3.91
N PHE A 15 7.60 -1.84 5.09
CA PHE A 15 6.88 -2.31 6.29
C PHE A 15 5.78 -1.33 6.71
N THR A 16 6.06 -0.02 6.64
CA THR A 16 5.08 1.02 6.97
C THR A 16 3.88 0.97 6.00
N LEU A 17 4.15 0.88 4.69
CA LEU A 17 3.11 0.72 3.67
C LEU A 17 2.35 -0.59 3.83
N LYS A 18 3.04 -1.71 4.09
CA LYS A 18 2.40 -3.00 4.34
C LYS A 18 1.40 -2.87 5.48
N ASN A 19 1.84 -2.40 6.65
CA ASN A 19 1.00 -2.34 7.84
C ASN A 19 -0.18 -1.37 7.67
N ALA A 20 -0.02 -0.30 6.87
CA ALA A 20 -1.10 0.62 6.59
C ALA A 20 -2.14 0.04 5.60
N ILE A 21 -1.72 -0.77 4.63
CA ILE A 21 -2.58 -1.28 3.55
C ILE A 21 -3.17 -2.65 3.87
N GLU A 22 -2.44 -3.48 4.61
CA GLU A 22 -2.82 -4.86 4.92
C GLU A 22 -4.15 -4.92 5.66
N THR A 23 -5.03 -5.76 5.16
CA THR A 23 -6.33 -6.06 5.76
C THR A 23 -6.44 -7.57 5.99
N LEU A 24 -7.29 -8.00 6.93
CA LEU A 24 -7.48 -9.43 7.24
C LEU A 24 -7.84 -10.30 6.03
N ASP A 25 -8.50 -9.73 5.02
CA ASP A 25 -8.99 -10.44 3.84
C ASP A 25 -8.00 -10.46 2.65
N CYS A 26 -6.71 -10.18 2.88
CA CYS A 26 -5.70 -10.22 1.82
C CYS A 26 -4.63 -11.30 2.05
N GLU A 27 -4.21 -11.95 0.96
CA GLU A 27 -3.07 -12.88 0.99
C GLU A 27 -1.77 -12.05 0.92
N VAL A 28 -0.83 -12.31 1.83
CA VAL A 28 0.44 -11.59 1.90
C VAL A 28 1.59 -12.51 1.50
N ALA A 29 2.34 -12.12 0.47
CA ALA A 29 3.61 -12.73 0.11
C ALA A 29 4.75 -11.75 0.36
N GLN A 30 5.84 -12.22 0.95
CA GLN A 30 7.06 -11.44 1.14
C GLN A 30 8.20 -12.02 0.29
N HIS A 31 8.92 -11.16 -0.41
CA HIS A 31 10.13 -11.52 -1.12
C HIS A 31 11.24 -10.52 -0.79
N PHE A 32 12.23 -10.95 -0.02
CA PHE A 32 13.22 -10.08 0.63
C PHE A 32 12.54 -8.95 1.42
N ASN A 33 12.64 -7.71 0.94
CA ASN A 33 12.08 -6.51 1.55
C ASN A 33 10.77 -6.06 0.88
N ASN A 34 10.35 -6.72 -0.19
CA ASN A 34 9.15 -6.36 -0.95
C ASN A 34 7.96 -7.19 -0.47
N PHE A 35 6.76 -6.64 -0.59
CA PHE A 35 5.52 -7.32 -0.25
C PHE A 35 4.56 -7.32 -1.43
N THR A 36 3.80 -8.40 -1.55
CA THR A 36 2.68 -8.50 -2.48
C THR A 36 1.43 -8.83 -1.67
N LEU A 37 0.46 -7.93 -1.69
CA LEU A 37 -0.84 -8.10 -1.06
C LEU A 37 -1.86 -8.47 -2.15
N THR A 38 -2.52 -9.62 -2.06
CA THR A 38 -3.48 -10.09 -3.07
C THR A 38 -4.89 -10.08 -2.51
N PHE A 39 -5.79 -9.44 -3.26
CA PHE A 39 -7.20 -9.24 -2.92
C PHE A 39 -8.10 -9.99 -3.90
N ASN A 40 -9.31 -10.34 -3.45
CA ASN A 40 -10.29 -11.05 -4.27
C ASN A 40 -10.86 -10.18 -5.39
N SER A 41 -10.85 -8.86 -5.21
CA SER A 41 -11.34 -7.89 -6.19
C SER A 41 -10.48 -6.62 -6.30
N LYS A 42 -10.53 -6.00 -7.48
CA LYS A 42 -9.95 -4.67 -7.70
C LYS A 42 -10.52 -3.61 -6.75
N LYS A 43 -11.81 -3.70 -6.42
CA LYS A 43 -12.47 -2.73 -5.52
C LYS A 43 -11.87 -2.80 -4.11
N GLU A 44 -11.61 -4.00 -3.60
CA GLU A 44 -10.94 -4.20 -2.31
C GLU A 44 -9.50 -3.67 -2.34
N ALA A 45 -8.72 -3.98 -3.38
CA ALA A 45 -7.36 -3.46 -3.50
C ALA A 45 -7.32 -1.92 -3.54
N ILE A 46 -8.24 -1.29 -4.27
CA ILE A 46 -8.36 0.18 -4.31
C ILE A 46 -8.75 0.73 -2.93
N LYS A 47 -9.70 0.08 -2.25
CA LYS A 47 -10.13 0.46 -0.90
C LYS A 47 -8.97 0.34 0.08
N ALA A 48 -8.24 -0.77 0.09
CA ALA A 48 -7.07 -0.98 0.94
C ALA A 48 -5.99 0.10 0.73
N LEU A 49 -5.70 0.48 -0.52
CA LEU A 49 -4.80 1.61 -0.80
C LEU A 49 -5.32 2.94 -0.25
N SER A 50 -6.62 3.19 -0.38
CA SER A 50 -7.26 4.41 0.11
C SER A 50 -7.26 4.48 1.64
N ASP A 51 -7.59 3.37 2.30
CA ASP A 51 -7.61 3.22 3.75
C ASP A 51 -6.18 3.36 4.29
N GLY A 52 -5.18 2.74 3.64
CA GLY A 52 -3.77 2.90 4.01
C GLY A 52 -3.26 4.33 3.84
N TYR A 53 -3.69 5.04 2.78
CA TYR A 53 -3.42 6.47 2.67
C TYR A 53 -4.05 7.25 3.82
N GLN A 54 -5.31 6.98 4.16
CA GLN A 54 -5.95 7.64 5.30
C GLN A 54 -5.24 7.33 6.61
N HIS A 55 -4.82 6.09 6.84
CA HIS A 55 -4.11 5.70 8.06
C HIS A 55 -2.77 6.45 8.21
N LEU A 56 -1.97 6.51 7.15
CA LEU A 56 -0.68 7.22 7.14
C LEU A 56 -0.79 8.75 7.29
N PHE A 57 -1.98 9.31 7.08
CA PHE A 57 -2.22 10.76 7.09
C PHE A 57 -3.22 11.21 8.17
N ALA A 58 -3.99 10.30 8.79
CA ALA A 58 -4.81 10.57 9.96
C ALA A 58 -3.98 10.74 11.22
N ASP A 59 -2.80 10.10 11.28
CA ASP A 59 -1.82 10.24 12.36
C ASP A 59 -1.02 11.57 12.32
N ARG A 60 -1.39 12.55 11.48
CA ARG A 60 -0.66 13.83 11.36
C ARG A 60 -1.44 15.06 11.80
N GLU A 61 -1.29 15.42 13.07
CA GLU A 61 -1.30 16.83 13.49
C GLU A 61 -0.01 17.58 13.06
N ASP A 62 1.07 16.88 12.66
CA ASP A 62 2.33 17.51 12.24
C ASP A 62 2.47 17.58 10.71
N TRP A 63 2.02 18.70 10.16
CA TRP A 63 1.85 18.97 8.72
C TRP A 63 3.16 19.01 7.89
N ASN A 64 4.36 18.98 8.48
CA ASN A 64 5.58 19.41 7.76
C ASN A 64 6.53 18.35 7.18
N ALA A 65 6.28 17.04 7.27
CA ALA A 65 7.34 16.09 6.88
C ALA A 65 6.91 14.70 6.40
N SER A 66 5.93 14.54 5.50
CA SER A 66 6.03 13.32 4.67
C SER A 66 5.66 13.50 3.21
N THR A 67 6.62 13.04 2.43
CA THR A 67 6.74 12.90 0.98
C THR A 67 5.79 11.84 0.40
N GLY A 68 4.74 11.45 1.13
CA GLY A 68 3.79 10.46 0.65
C GLY A 68 2.80 11.05 -0.36
N SER A 69 2.52 10.31 -1.43
CA SER A 69 1.57 10.73 -2.47
C SER A 69 0.64 9.58 -2.82
N TYR A 70 -0.64 9.88 -3.05
CA TYR A 70 -1.63 8.88 -3.43
C TYR A 70 -2.23 9.19 -4.78
N ARG A 71 -2.11 8.25 -5.72
CA ARG A 71 -2.82 8.26 -7.00
C ARG A 71 -3.94 7.26 -6.93
N ARG A 72 -5.17 7.78 -6.80
CA ARG A 72 -6.38 6.99 -6.54
C ARG A 72 -6.48 5.77 -7.46
N GLY A 73 -6.57 4.61 -6.83
CA GLY A 73 -6.73 3.32 -7.50
C GLY A 73 -5.54 2.86 -8.33
N MET A 74 -4.35 3.44 -8.14
CA MET A 74 -3.14 3.05 -8.87
C MET A 74 -1.92 2.89 -7.98
N SER A 75 -1.59 3.87 -7.14
CA SER A 75 -0.39 3.78 -6.31
C SER A 75 -0.43 4.66 -5.07
N LEU A 76 0.26 4.23 -4.01
CA LEU A 76 0.53 4.99 -2.79
C LEU A 76 2.04 5.00 -2.57
N SER A 77 2.65 6.17 -2.49
CA SER A 77 4.04 6.34 -2.10
C SER A 77 4.14 6.80 -0.66
N TYR A 78 5.19 6.37 0.02
CA TYR A 78 5.57 6.82 1.35
C TYR A 78 7.09 6.72 1.46
N ASP A 79 7.74 7.85 1.76
CA ASP A 79 9.20 7.94 1.81
C ASP A 79 9.86 7.42 0.51
N ALA A 80 10.87 6.54 0.59
CA ALA A 80 11.53 5.90 -0.53
C ALA A 80 10.84 4.59 -0.99
N SER A 81 9.55 4.44 -0.70
CA SER A 81 8.75 3.24 -1.01
C SER A 81 7.45 3.55 -1.73
N ALA A 82 6.96 2.58 -2.50
CA ALA A 82 5.72 2.67 -3.24
C ALA A 82 4.97 1.34 -3.28
N ALA A 83 3.66 1.42 -3.01
CA ALA A 83 2.66 0.40 -3.23
C ALA A 83 1.94 0.67 -4.56
N LYS A 84 1.89 -0.32 -5.45
CA LYS A 84 1.30 -0.19 -6.81
C LYS A 84 0.29 -1.30 -7.06
N LEU A 85 -0.85 -0.93 -7.63
CA LEU A 85 -1.88 -1.88 -8.02
C LEU A 85 -1.47 -2.62 -9.30
N GLU A 86 -1.45 -3.94 -9.23
CA GLU A 86 -1.17 -4.85 -10.33
C GLU A 86 -2.42 -5.68 -10.63
N VAL A 87 -2.92 -5.59 -11.85
CA VAL A 87 -4.06 -6.38 -12.30
C VAL A 87 -3.53 -7.68 -12.90
N ASN A 88 -3.65 -8.78 -12.15
CA ASN A 88 -3.34 -10.11 -12.67
C ASN A 88 -4.44 -10.49 -13.66
N SER A 89 -4.07 -10.58 -14.94
CA SER A 89 -4.96 -10.93 -16.06
C SER A 89 -5.11 -12.44 -16.19
#